data_AF-A0A8H7D4Z7-F1
#
_entry.id   AF-A0A8H7D4Z7-F1
#
_cell.length_a   1.000
_cell.length_b   1.000
_cell.length_c   1.000
_cell.angle_alpha   90.00
_cell.angle_beta   90.00
_cell.angle_gamma   90.00
#
_symmetry.space_group_name_H-M   'P 1'
#
loop_
_entity.id
_entity.type
_entity.pdbx_description
1 polymer ?
#
loop_
_entity_poly.entity_id
_entity_poly.type
_entity_poly.pdbx_seq_one_letter_code
_entity_poly.pdbx_strand_id
1 'polypeptide(L)'
;MDLAFQQTLASSKNVVIVAGAGLSAASGIPTYRGLGGLWLNVDQTKLAKPEAFQEDPSRVWQFYHSRRQMCLDAEPNAAHCALATFCLPETLARVAPSLDPKWPAPLLITQNMDALSSRVLSSFSAADKEAAEKCIVEMHGCIFETRCTSCAHVQRAYVPTPSSDALSAAQGSESPVSIPVEQLPRCGGPGCTTNRYGRCGGAAPS
;
A
#
# COMPACT_ATOMS: atom_id res chain seq x y z
N MET A 1 -8.20 -2.07 -31.01
CA MET A 1 -8.82 -1.63 -29.74
C MET A 1 -10.28 -2.07 -29.79
N ASP A 2 -10.82 -2.63 -28.72
CA ASP A 2 -12.17 -3.23 -28.72
C ASP A 2 -13.25 -2.15 -28.63
N LEU A 3 -14.06 -1.99 -29.71
CA LEU A 3 -15.17 -1.03 -29.74
C LEU A 3 -16.25 -1.37 -28.70
N ALA A 4 -16.47 -2.66 -28.40
CA ALA A 4 -17.49 -3.08 -27.45
C ALA A 4 -17.15 -2.60 -26.02
N PHE A 5 -15.87 -2.71 -25.64
CA PHE A 5 -15.38 -2.17 -24.37
C PHE A 5 -15.59 -0.66 -24.27
N GLN A 6 -15.21 0.09 -25.31
CA GLN A 6 -15.35 1.56 -25.32
C GLN A 6 -16.81 2.00 -25.19
N GLN A 7 -17.72 1.37 -25.94
CA GLN A 7 -19.15 1.66 -25.88
C GLN A 7 -19.75 1.32 -24.52
N THR A 8 -19.33 0.20 -23.94
CA THR A 8 -19.76 -0.21 -22.59
C THR A 8 -19.29 0.79 -21.55
N LEU A 9 -18.02 1.19 -21.58
CA LEU A 9 -17.48 2.17 -20.66
C LEU A 9 -18.17 3.54 -20.82
N ALA A 10 -18.35 3.99 -22.07
CA ALA A 10 -18.94 5.29 -22.36
C ALA A 10 -20.42 5.39 -21.95
N SER A 11 -21.16 4.29 -21.97
CA SER A 11 -22.58 4.21 -21.57
C SER A 11 -22.79 3.84 -20.10
N SER A 12 -21.73 3.45 -19.38
CA SER A 12 -21.80 3.08 -17.97
C SER A 12 -22.25 4.24 -17.08
N LYS A 13 -23.11 3.94 -16.11
CA LYS A 13 -23.61 4.92 -15.12
C LYS A 13 -22.77 4.99 -13.85
N ASN A 14 -21.99 3.94 -13.60
CA ASN A 14 -21.07 3.84 -12.48
C ASN A 14 -19.94 2.89 -12.91
N VAL A 15 -18.72 3.17 -12.49
CA VAL A 15 -17.54 2.38 -12.82
C VAL A 15 -16.80 2.03 -11.53
N VAL A 16 -16.54 0.76 -11.32
CA VAL A 16 -15.70 0.26 -10.23
C VAL A 16 -14.55 -0.52 -10.83
N ILE A 17 -13.34 -0.23 -10.37
CA ILE A 17 -12.09 -0.82 -10.85
C ILE A 17 -11.50 -1.56 -9.67
N VAL A 18 -11.32 -2.88 -9.82
CA VAL A 18 -10.66 -3.69 -8.79
C VAL A 18 -9.26 -4.04 -9.27
N ALA A 19 -8.25 -3.52 -8.59
CA ALA A 19 -6.85 -3.75 -8.91
C ALA A 19 -6.18 -4.72 -7.93
N GLY A 20 -5.26 -5.53 -8.46
CA GLY A 20 -4.41 -6.41 -7.68
C GLY A 20 -2.96 -6.32 -8.12
N ALA A 21 -2.12 -7.22 -7.62
CA ALA A 21 -0.65 -7.10 -7.75
C ALA A 21 -0.15 -7.04 -9.20
N GLY A 22 -0.94 -7.55 -10.16
CA GLY A 22 -0.64 -7.43 -11.59
C GLY A 22 -0.53 -5.98 -12.08
N LEU A 23 -1.22 -5.01 -11.45
CA LEU A 23 -1.09 -3.59 -11.76
C LEU A 23 0.34 -3.08 -11.51
N SER A 24 0.98 -3.58 -10.45
CA SER A 24 2.31 -3.13 -10.00
C SER A 24 3.47 -3.94 -10.59
N ALA A 25 3.19 -5.04 -11.31
CA ALA A 25 4.21 -5.88 -11.93
C ALA A 25 5.12 -5.11 -12.90
N ALA A 26 4.53 -4.21 -13.71
CA ALA A 26 5.28 -3.35 -14.62
C ALA A 26 6.11 -2.26 -13.92
N SER A 27 5.92 -2.08 -12.61
CA SER A 27 6.74 -1.21 -11.75
C SER A 27 7.88 -1.98 -11.04
N GLY A 28 8.10 -3.25 -11.41
CA GLY A 28 9.15 -4.08 -10.79
C GLY A 28 8.73 -4.72 -9.46
N ILE A 29 7.49 -4.55 -9.02
CA ILE A 29 6.97 -5.18 -7.81
C ILE A 29 6.44 -6.58 -8.17
N PRO A 30 7.04 -7.67 -7.65
CA PRO A 30 6.61 -9.01 -7.95
C PRO A 30 5.17 -9.25 -7.44
N THR A 31 4.44 -10.07 -8.20
CA THR A 31 3.11 -10.49 -7.77
C THR A 31 3.19 -11.49 -6.62
N TYR A 32 2.07 -11.70 -5.95
CA TYR A 32 1.97 -12.66 -4.86
C TYR A 32 1.94 -14.12 -5.35
N ARG A 33 1.25 -14.38 -6.47
CA ARG A 33 1.05 -15.72 -7.07
C ARG A 33 1.47 -15.71 -8.54
N GLY A 34 1.83 -16.88 -9.08
CA GLY A 34 2.30 -17.02 -10.45
C GLY A 34 3.82 -17.23 -10.53
N LEU A 35 4.37 -17.21 -11.74
CA LEU A 35 5.81 -17.40 -11.97
C LEU A 35 6.60 -16.28 -11.24
N GLY A 36 7.50 -16.67 -10.34
CA GLY A 36 8.27 -15.71 -9.52
C GLY A 36 7.47 -15.05 -8.39
N GLY A 37 6.28 -15.57 -8.05
CA GLY A 37 5.43 -14.99 -7.01
C GLY A 37 6.07 -15.02 -5.61
N LEU A 38 5.90 -13.95 -4.83
CA LEU A 38 6.46 -13.78 -3.49
C LEU A 38 6.13 -14.92 -2.53
N TRP A 39 5.00 -15.60 -2.74
CA TRP A 39 4.55 -16.68 -1.88
C TRP A 39 5.17 -18.04 -2.19
N LEU A 40 5.88 -18.21 -3.31
CA LEU A 40 6.52 -19.49 -3.64
C LEU A 40 7.64 -19.84 -2.65
N ASN A 41 8.26 -18.82 -2.03
CA ASN A 41 9.45 -18.99 -1.20
C ASN A 41 9.21 -18.69 0.28
N VAL A 42 7.96 -18.47 0.70
CA VAL A 42 7.63 -17.98 2.04
C VAL A 42 6.34 -18.60 2.59
N ASP A 43 6.40 -19.13 3.82
CA ASP A 43 5.22 -19.53 4.57
C ASP A 43 4.44 -18.30 5.05
N GLN A 44 3.40 -17.94 4.30
CA GLN A 44 2.54 -16.77 4.56
C GLN A 44 1.90 -16.82 5.95
N THR A 45 1.58 -18.02 6.44
CA THR A 45 0.86 -18.21 7.69
C THR A 45 1.69 -17.78 8.89
N LYS A 46 3.01 -17.75 8.74
CA LYS A 46 3.98 -17.31 9.75
C LYS A 46 4.32 -15.82 9.66
N LEU A 47 3.66 -15.05 8.79
CA LEU A 47 4.03 -13.64 8.55
C LEU A 47 2.85 -12.68 8.42
N ALA A 48 1.74 -13.12 7.83
CA ALA A 48 0.58 -12.27 7.52
C ALA A 48 -0.60 -12.56 8.45
N LYS A 49 -0.34 -12.80 9.74
CA LYS A 49 -1.36 -13.02 10.78
C LYS A 49 -1.01 -12.29 12.07
N PRO A 50 -1.99 -11.80 12.84
CA PRO A 50 -1.74 -11.18 14.15
C PRO A 50 -0.96 -12.09 15.10
N GLU A 51 -1.26 -13.39 15.11
CA GLU A 51 -0.59 -14.38 15.96
C GLU A 51 0.89 -14.51 15.60
N ALA A 52 1.21 -14.54 14.31
CA ALA A 52 2.59 -14.58 13.83
C ALA A 52 3.40 -13.36 14.27
N PHE A 53 2.77 -12.17 14.32
CA PHE A 53 3.42 -10.97 14.83
C PHE A 53 3.66 -11.02 16.35
N GLN A 54 2.76 -11.68 17.10
CA GLN A 54 2.95 -11.87 18.54
C GLN A 54 4.06 -12.90 18.84
N GLU A 55 4.17 -13.94 18.02
CA GLU A 55 5.18 -14.99 18.12
C GLU A 55 6.58 -14.50 17.74
N ASP A 56 6.73 -13.85 16.59
CA ASP A 56 8.02 -13.38 16.07
C ASP A 56 7.89 -12.00 15.38
N PRO A 57 7.79 -10.92 16.17
CA PRO A 57 7.67 -9.57 15.62
C PRO A 57 8.92 -9.16 14.84
N SER A 58 10.10 -9.69 15.17
CA SER A 58 11.35 -9.42 14.48
C SER A 58 11.28 -9.87 13.03
N ARG A 59 10.86 -11.12 12.79
CA ARG A 59 10.74 -11.69 11.47
C ARG A 59 9.66 -11.01 10.63
N VAL A 60 8.51 -10.70 11.24
CA VAL A 60 7.43 -9.96 10.54
C VAL A 60 7.93 -8.56 10.15
N TRP A 61 8.61 -7.85 11.04
CA TRP A 61 9.18 -6.54 10.73
C TRP A 61 10.21 -6.58 9.60
N GLN A 62 11.12 -7.55 9.60
CA GLN A 62 12.08 -7.74 8.48
C GLN A 62 11.36 -8.05 7.16
N PHE A 63 10.33 -8.88 7.19
CA PHE A 63 9.50 -9.19 6.02
C PHE A 63 8.84 -7.94 5.43
N TYR A 64 8.21 -7.09 6.26
CA TYR A 64 7.59 -5.87 5.77
C TYR A 64 8.62 -4.78 5.43
N HIS A 65 9.76 -4.71 6.14
CA HIS A 65 10.82 -3.74 5.87
C HIS A 65 11.44 -3.95 4.48
N SER A 66 11.81 -5.19 4.13
CA SER A 66 12.32 -5.51 2.78
C SER A 66 11.35 -5.10 1.66
N ARG A 67 10.05 -5.29 1.88
CA ARG A 67 8.99 -4.87 0.93
C ARG A 67 8.81 -3.37 0.88
N ARG A 68 8.92 -2.65 2.00
CA ARG A 68 8.88 -1.18 2.01
C ARG A 68 9.97 -0.61 1.12
N GLN A 69 11.20 -1.12 1.24
CA GLN A 69 12.33 -0.69 0.42
C GLN A 69 12.05 -0.93 -1.07
N MET A 70 11.63 -2.15 -1.43
CA MET A 70 11.22 -2.46 -2.80
C MET A 70 10.11 -1.54 -3.33
N CYS A 71 9.10 -1.21 -2.50
CA CYS A 71 8.01 -0.32 -2.91
C CYS A 71 8.45 1.15 -3.02
N LEU A 72 9.46 1.59 -2.27
CA LEU A 72 10.02 2.93 -2.39
C LEU A 72 10.79 3.10 -3.69
N ASP A 73 11.62 2.12 -4.01
CA ASP A 73 12.47 2.11 -5.21
C ASP A 73 11.63 1.99 -6.50
N ALA A 74 10.40 1.49 -6.38
CA ALA A 74 9.46 1.40 -7.48
C ALA A 74 8.78 2.75 -7.77
N GLU A 75 8.51 3.00 -9.05
CA GLU A 75 7.75 4.17 -9.52
C GLU A 75 6.41 3.76 -10.14
N PRO A 76 5.37 4.63 -10.06
CA PRO A 76 4.10 4.36 -10.73
C PRO A 76 4.30 4.19 -12.24
N ASN A 77 3.82 3.06 -12.78
CA ASN A 77 3.80 2.82 -14.23
C ASN A 77 2.59 3.48 -14.93
N ALA A 78 2.56 3.40 -16.26
CA ALA A 78 1.52 4.00 -17.11
C ALA A 78 0.08 3.59 -16.75
N ALA A 79 -0.15 2.38 -16.20
CA ALA A 79 -1.47 1.97 -15.78
C ALA A 79 -1.94 2.73 -14.52
N HIS A 80 -1.05 2.99 -13.56
CA HIS A 80 -1.37 3.86 -12.41
C HIS A 80 -1.73 5.27 -12.89
N CYS A 81 -0.94 5.83 -13.82
CA CYS A 81 -1.21 7.15 -14.39
C CYS A 81 -2.56 7.19 -15.13
N ALA A 82 -2.89 6.15 -15.88
CA ALA A 82 -4.18 6.07 -16.59
C ALA A 82 -5.37 5.99 -15.63
N LEU A 83 -5.25 5.24 -14.53
CA LEU A 83 -6.30 5.13 -13.52
C LEU A 83 -6.48 6.45 -12.74
N ALA A 84 -5.38 7.11 -12.39
CA ALA A 84 -5.43 8.41 -11.70
C ALA A 84 -6.04 9.50 -12.60
N THR A 85 -5.62 9.57 -13.87
CA THR A 85 -6.18 10.55 -14.81
C THR A 85 -7.62 10.23 -15.20
N PHE A 86 -8.05 8.97 -15.16
CA PHE A 86 -9.45 8.59 -15.37
C PHE A 86 -10.40 9.23 -14.35
N CYS A 87 -9.91 9.63 -13.17
CA CYS A 87 -10.73 10.31 -12.17
C CYS A 87 -10.95 11.81 -12.47
N LEU A 88 -10.27 12.36 -13.49
CA LEU A 88 -10.28 13.79 -13.77
C LEU A 88 -11.41 14.18 -14.75
N PRO A 89 -12.06 15.34 -14.58
CA PRO A 89 -13.24 15.74 -15.36
C PRO A 89 -13.04 15.67 -16.89
N GLU A 90 -11.89 16.10 -17.39
CA GLU A 90 -11.57 16.11 -18.81
C GLU A 90 -11.43 14.70 -19.39
N THR A 91 -10.90 13.76 -18.62
CA THR A 91 -10.81 12.36 -19.03
C THR A 91 -12.17 11.70 -18.96
N LEU A 92 -12.93 11.93 -17.88
CA LEU A 92 -14.29 11.42 -17.69
C LEU A 92 -15.23 11.81 -18.82
N ALA A 93 -15.25 13.10 -19.18
CA ALA A 93 -16.07 13.60 -20.29
C ALA A 93 -15.76 12.92 -21.63
N ARG A 94 -14.53 12.42 -21.80
CA ARG A 94 -14.09 11.73 -23.01
C ARG A 94 -14.37 10.22 -22.98
N VAL A 95 -14.12 9.55 -21.86
CA VAL A 95 -14.12 8.07 -21.80
C VAL A 95 -15.36 7.47 -21.11
N ALA A 96 -16.00 8.22 -20.21
CA ALA A 96 -17.19 7.80 -19.47
C ALA A 96 -18.20 8.96 -19.34
N PRO A 97 -18.67 9.56 -20.45
CA PRO A 97 -19.55 10.74 -20.42
C PRO A 97 -20.93 10.48 -19.80
N SER A 98 -21.33 9.22 -19.66
CA SER A 98 -22.67 8.84 -19.20
C SER A 98 -22.79 8.60 -17.70
N LEU A 99 -21.72 8.85 -16.92
CA LEU A 99 -21.73 8.63 -15.46
C LEU A 99 -22.92 9.35 -14.81
N ASP A 100 -23.53 8.67 -13.85
CA ASP A 100 -24.57 9.26 -13.02
C ASP A 100 -23.94 10.34 -12.13
N PRO A 101 -24.52 11.55 -12.01
CA PRO A 101 -24.03 12.58 -11.09
C PRO A 101 -23.91 12.11 -9.63
N LYS A 102 -24.65 11.07 -9.23
CA LYS A 102 -24.50 10.39 -7.93
C LYS A 102 -23.14 9.70 -7.78
N TRP A 103 -22.55 9.24 -8.87
CA TRP A 103 -21.27 8.53 -8.95
C TRP A 103 -20.36 9.22 -9.98
N PRO A 104 -19.86 10.43 -9.66
CA PRO A 104 -19.28 11.33 -10.66
C PRO A 104 -17.89 10.90 -11.15
N ALA A 105 -17.28 9.88 -10.54
CA ALA A 105 -15.98 9.35 -10.92
C ALA A 105 -15.90 7.84 -10.62
N PRO A 106 -15.02 7.09 -11.32
CA PRO A 106 -14.74 5.69 -11.02
C PRO A 106 -14.19 5.50 -9.62
N LEU A 107 -14.55 4.39 -8.98
CA LEU A 107 -13.95 3.96 -7.72
C LEU A 107 -12.87 2.90 -7.98
N LEU A 108 -11.62 3.22 -7.72
CA LEU A 108 -10.50 2.29 -7.70
C LEU A 108 -10.40 1.63 -6.32
N ILE A 109 -10.72 0.34 -6.25
CA ILE A 109 -10.47 -0.51 -5.09
C ILE A 109 -9.21 -1.32 -5.36
N THR A 110 -8.11 -0.98 -4.69
CA THR A 110 -6.84 -1.68 -4.85
C THR A 110 -6.57 -2.61 -3.68
N GLN A 111 -6.22 -3.86 -4.00
CA GLN A 111 -5.71 -4.85 -3.05
C GLN A 111 -4.21 -4.64 -2.75
N ASN A 112 -3.55 -3.75 -3.48
CA ASN A 112 -2.12 -3.52 -3.36
C ASN A 112 -1.82 -2.61 -2.17
N MET A 113 -0.77 -2.95 -1.43
CA MET A 113 -0.28 -2.15 -0.29
C MET A 113 0.91 -1.25 -0.66
N ASP A 114 1.35 -1.24 -1.92
CA ASP A 114 2.57 -0.58 -2.38
C ASP A 114 2.47 0.96 -2.51
N ALA A 115 1.28 1.52 -2.34
CA ALA A 115 0.96 2.93 -2.45
C ALA A 115 1.25 3.57 -3.83
N LEU A 116 1.56 2.82 -4.89
CA LEU A 116 1.87 3.39 -6.21
C LEU A 116 0.66 4.13 -6.81
N SER A 117 -0.55 3.63 -6.56
CA SER A 117 -1.81 4.28 -6.98
C SER A 117 -2.01 5.65 -6.32
N SER A 118 -1.54 5.82 -5.08
CA SER A 118 -1.61 7.08 -4.33
C SER A 118 -0.44 8.00 -4.66
N ARG A 119 0.77 7.44 -4.85
CA ARG A 119 2.00 8.19 -5.15
C ARG A 119 1.95 8.92 -6.48
N VAL A 120 1.30 8.36 -7.51
CA VAL A 120 1.18 9.02 -8.82
C VAL A 120 0.56 10.42 -8.76
N LEU A 121 -0.29 10.65 -7.74
CA LEU A 121 -0.98 11.92 -7.51
C LEU A 121 -0.06 13.05 -7.04
N SER A 122 1.20 12.76 -6.65
CA SER A 122 2.17 13.81 -6.30
C SER A 122 2.51 14.73 -7.47
N SER A 123 2.26 14.28 -8.70
CA SER A 123 2.46 15.04 -9.94
C SER A 123 1.26 15.92 -10.32
N PHE A 124 0.13 15.78 -9.62
CA PHE A 124 -1.13 16.46 -9.96
C PHE A 124 -1.19 17.85 -9.31
N SER A 125 -2.06 18.71 -9.85
CA SER A 125 -2.43 19.93 -9.15
C SER A 125 -3.10 19.58 -7.81
N ALA A 126 -3.11 20.52 -6.85
CA ALA A 126 -3.72 20.27 -5.55
C ALA A 126 -5.22 19.88 -5.66
N ALA A 127 -5.95 20.50 -6.57
CA ALA A 127 -7.36 20.22 -6.81
C ALA A 127 -7.57 18.83 -7.44
N ASP A 128 -6.77 18.50 -8.46
CA ASP A 128 -6.85 17.20 -9.16
C ASP A 128 -6.45 16.06 -8.23
N LYS A 129 -5.43 16.29 -7.40
CA LYS A 129 -5.01 15.36 -6.36
C LYS A 129 -6.15 15.09 -5.37
N GLU A 130 -6.79 16.13 -4.83
CA GLU A 130 -7.90 15.95 -3.88
C GLU A 130 -9.07 15.17 -4.51
N ALA A 131 -9.38 15.43 -5.78
CA ALA A 131 -10.42 14.71 -6.51
C ALA A 131 -10.05 13.23 -6.72
N ALA A 132 -8.83 12.95 -7.20
CA ALA A 132 -8.36 11.61 -7.47
C ALA A 132 -8.16 10.77 -6.19
N GLU A 133 -7.70 11.38 -5.08
CA GLU A 133 -7.54 10.69 -3.79
C GLU A 133 -8.86 10.10 -3.28
N LYS A 134 -9.98 10.81 -3.48
CA LYS A 134 -11.32 10.33 -3.08
C LYS A 134 -11.80 9.12 -3.89
N CYS A 135 -11.15 8.85 -5.02
CA CYS A 135 -11.49 7.74 -5.91
C CYS A 135 -10.71 6.47 -5.58
N ILE A 136 -9.77 6.50 -4.63
CA ILE A 136 -8.88 5.36 -4.31
C ILE A 136 -9.25 4.76 -2.95
N VAL A 137 -9.43 3.44 -2.92
CA VAL A 137 -9.64 2.64 -1.72
C VAL A 137 -8.53 1.59 -1.63
N GLU A 138 -7.63 1.76 -0.66
CA GLU A 138 -6.59 0.79 -0.30
C GLU A 138 -7.17 -0.29 0.64
N MET A 139 -7.80 -1.33 0.07
CA MET A 139 -8.62 -2.25 0.87
C MET A 139 -7.84 -3.15 1.83
N HIS A 140 -6.53 -3.33 1.60
CA HIS A 140 -5.63 -4.11 2.46
C HIS A 140 -4.65 -3.23 3.24
N GLY A 141 -4.92 -1.93 3.35
CA GLY A 141 -3.99 -1.00 4.00
C GLY A 141 -2.84 -0.59 3.10
N CYS A 142 -1.79 -0.05 3.72
CA CYS A 142 -0.68 0.59 3.04
C CYS A 142 0.61 0.23 3.75
N ILE A 143 1.59 -0.26 3.00
CA ILE A 143 2.85 -0.70 3.58
C ILE A 143 3.60 0.45 4.27
N PHE A 144 3.37 1.70 3.88
CA PHE A 144 3.98 2.87 4.51
C PHE A 144 3.25 3.36 5.76
N GLU A 145 2.16 2.69 6.12
CA GLU A 145 1.39 2.96 7.32
C GLU A 145 1.79 1.96 8.43
N THR A 146 1.78 2.49 9.65
CA THR A 146 1.99 1.73 10.86
C THR A 146 0.91 2.08 11.85
N ARG A 147 0.44 1.07 12.57
CA ARG A 147 -0.53 1.23 13.65
C ARG A 147 0.06 0.69 14.93
N CYS A 148 0.01 1.49 15.98
CA CYS A 148 0.37 1.03 17.31
C CYS A 148 -0.62 -0.04 17.80
N THR A 149 -0.09 -1.17 18.26
CA THR A 149 -0.87 -2.30 18.81
C THR A 149 -1.49 -2.04 20.20
N SER A 150 -1.26 -0.87 20.80
CA SER A 150 -1.79 -0.51 22.12
C SER A 150 -2.63 0.78 22.10
N CYS A 151 -2.08 1.91 21.66
CA CYS A 151 -2.77 3.20 21.64
C CYS A 151 -3.50 3.49 20.32
N ALA A 152 -3.39 2.58 19.34
CA ALA A 152 -3.98 2.71 18.00
C ALA A 152 -3.51 3.94 17.19
N HIS A 153 -2.46 4.66 17.62
CA HIS A 153 -1.85 5.72 16.84
C HIS A 153 -1.43 5.19 15.46
N VAL A 154 -1.83 5.92 14.42
CA VAL A 154 -1.51 5.60 13.03
C VAL A 154 -0.54 6.65 12.50
N GLN A 155 0.51 6.18 11.85
CA GLN A 155 1.47 7.04 11.15
C GLN A 155 1.72 6.46 9.77
N ARG A 156 1.54 7.29 8.74
CA ARG A 156 1.95 7.01 7.37
C ARG A 156 3.19 7.84 7.04
N ALA A 157 4.28 7.17 6.67
CA ALA A 157 5.54 7.82 6.34
C ALA A 157 6.28 7.05 5.23
N TYR A 158 6.63 7.77 4.17
CA TYR A 158 7.45 7.24 3.08
C TYR A 158 8.95 7.42 3.38
N VAL A 159 9.35 8.61 3.83
CA VAL A 159 10.73 8.95 4.22
C VAL A 159 10.74 9.82 5.49
N PRO A 160 11.53 9.48 6.52
CA PRO A 160 12.19 8.18 6.67
C PRO A 160 11.13 7.07 6.77
N THR A 161 11.39 5.91 6.17
CA THR A 161 10.51 4.76 6.34
C THR A 161 10.41 4.38 7.81
N PRO A 162 9.27 3.84 8.27
CA PRO A 162 9.20 3.17 9.56
C PRO A 162 10.25 2.06 9.65
N SER A 163 11.33 2.33 10.37
CA SER A 163 12.49 1.45 10.55
C SER A 163 13.15 1.69 11.91
N SER A 164 14.20 0.92 12.19
CA SER A 164 15.11 1.05 13.32
C SER A 164 16.52 0.71 12.84
N ASP A 165 17.56 1.16 13.55
CA ASP A 165 18.95 0.85 13.18
C ASP A 165 19.19 -0.66 13.06
N ALA A 166 18.59 -1.45 13.95
CA ALA A 166 18.70 -2.91 13.92
C ALA A 166 18.00 -3.54 12.70
N LEU A 167 16.84 -3.02 12.28
CA LEU A 167 16.17 -3.49 11.06
C LEU A 167 16.93 -3.12 9.80
N SER A 168 17.45 -1.90 9.74
CA SER A 168 18.26 -1.45 8.60
C SER A 168 19.56 -2.26 8.51
N ALA A 169 20.20 -2.58 9.64
CA ALA A 169 21.39 -3.44 9.69
C ALA A 169 21.12 -4.90 9.30
N ALA A 170 19.89 -5.40 9.50
CA ALA A 170 19.49 -6.73 9.08
C ALA A 170 19.12 -6.83 7.59
N GLN A 171 19.06 -5.70 6.88
CA GLN A 171 18.73 -5.67 5.46
C GLN A 171 19.80 -6.38 4.62
N GLY A 172 19.38 -7.28 3.73
CA GLY A 172 20.28 -8.04 2.86
C GLY A 172 20.87 -9.31 3.49
N SER A 173 20.54 -9.63 4.75
CA SER A 173 20.88 -10.94 5.33
C SER A 173 20.14 -12.07 4.61
N GLU A 174 20.86 -13.14 4.24
CA GLU A 174 20.29 -14.34 3.62
C GLU A 174 19.36 -15.12 4.57
N SER A 175 19.47 -14.88 5.87
CA SER A 175 18.65 -15.51 6.91
C SER A 175 18.06 -14.48 7.88
N PRO A 176 16.83 -14.69 8.41
CA PRO A 176 16.23 -13.79 9.38
C PRO A 176 17.12 -13.60 10.61
N VAL A 177 17.40 -12.35 10.97
CA VAL A 177 18.18 -12.01 12.17
C VAL A 177 17.23 -11.96 13.37
N SER A 178 17.64 -12.46 14.52
CA SER A 178 16.85 -12.33 15.76
C SER A 178 17.09 -10.95 16.39
N ILE A 179 16.26 -9.97 16.03
CA ILE A 179 16.33 -8.60 16.58
C ILE A 179 15.54 -8.54 17.89
N PRO A 180 16.14 -8.07 19.00
CA PRO A 180 15.42 -7.87 20.25
C PRO A 180 14.24 -6.90 20.08
N VAL A 181 13.11 -7.17 20.73
CA VAL A 181 11.86 -6.41 20.56
C VAL A 181 12.04 -4.93 20.87
N GLU A 182 12.89 -4.60 21.83
CA GLU A 182 13.25 -3.24 22.21
C GLU A 182 13.98 -2.45 21.11
N GLN A 183 14.59 -3.14 20.15
CA GLN A 183 15.27 -2.55 19.00
C GLN A 183 14.37 -2.47 17.75
N LEU A 184 13.15 -3.01 17.79
CA LEU A 184 12.18 -2.90 16.70
C LEU A 184 11.49 -1.51 16.67
N PRO A 185 10.86 -1.13 15.54
CA PRO A 185 10.20 0.16 15.40
C PRO A 185 9.16 0.41 16.49
N ARG A 186 9.25 1.62 17.06
CA ARG A 186 8.41 2.05 18.17
C ARG A 186 7.35 3.04 17.71
N CYS A 187 6.29 3.07 18.49
CA CYS A 187 5.18 3.99 18.34
C CYS A 187 5.66 5.45 18.55
N GLY A 188 5.47 6.30 17.54
CA GLY A 188 5.81 7.73 17.55
C GLY A 188 4.70 8.64 18.11
N GLY A 189 3.67 8.05 18.73
CA GLY A 189 2.50 8.78 19.23
C GLY A 189 2.81 9.63 20.48
N PRO A 190 2.08 10.73 20.70
CA PRO A 190 2.26 11.58 21.88
C PRO A 190 2.02 10.79 23.18
N GLY A 191 2.98 10.85 24.11
CA GLY A 191 2.91 10.19 25.43
C GLY A 191 3.44 8.75 25.48
N CYS A 192 4.09 8.26 24.42
CA CYS A 192 4.57 6.89 24.31
C CYS A 192 6.06 6.79 24.65
N THR A 193 6.39 6.65 25.94
CA THR A 193 7.77 6.74 26.45
C THR A 193 8.38 5.42 26.97
N THR A 194 7.62 4.33 27.18
CA THR A 194 8.15 3.07 27.77
C THR A 194 7.49 1.78 27.26
N ASN A 195 8.16 0.63 27.44
CA ASN A 195 7.77 -0.70 26.93
C ASN A 195 6.89 -1.49 27.93
N ARG A 196 6.01 -2.35 27.38
CA ARG A 196 5.16 -3.39 28.02
C ARG A 196 4.59 -3.05 29.41
N TYR A 197 3.28 -2.77 29.43
CA TYR A 197 2.42 -2.38 30.57
C TYR A 197 2.45 -0.88 30.97
N GLY A 198 2.73 0.00 30.00
CA GLY A 198 2.73 1.46 30.20
C GLY A 198 2.52 2.30 28.94
N ARG A 199 1.47 1.98 28.15
CA ARG A 199 0.82 2.80 27.08
C ARG A 199 1.35 2.83 25.64
N CYS A 200 2.42 2.13 25.24
CA CYS A 200 2.60 1.85 23.80
C CYS A 200 3.19 0.47 23.49
N GLY A 201 2.40 -0.38 22.82
CA GLY A 201 2.80 -1.63 22.21
C GLY A 201 3.46 -1.33 20.87
N GLY A 202 4.37 -2.20 20.41
CA GLY A 202 5.12 -1.98 19.17
C GLY A 202 4.22 -1.57 17.99
N ALA A 203 4.80 -0.84 17.04
CA ALA A 203 4.12 -0.59 15.78
C ALA A 203 3.93 -1.93 15.05
N ALA A 204 2.78 -2.12 14.43
CA ALA A 204 2.53 -3.18 13.47
C ALA A 204 2.37 -2.54 12.07
N PRO A 205 2.92 -3.16 11.02
CA PRO A 205 2.52 -2.85 9.64
C PRO A 205 1.01 -3.00 9.50
N SER A 206 0.35 -2.01 8.89
CA SER A 206 -1.11 -1.98 8.71
C SER A 206 -1.54 -2.29 7.29
#